data_AF-A0A957UDG2-F1
#
_entry.id   AF-A0A957UDG2-F1
#
_cell.length_a   1.000
_cell.length_b   1.000
_cell.length_c   1.000
_cell.angle_alpha   90.00
_cell.angle_beta   90.00
_cell.angle_gamma   90.00
#
_symmetry.space_group_name_H-M   'P 1'
#
loop_
_entity.id
_entity.type
_entity.pdbx_description
1 polymer ?
#
loop_
_entity_poly.entity_id
_entity_poly.type
_entity_poly.pdbx_seq_one_letter_code
_entity_poly.pdbx_strand_id
1 'polypeptide(L)'
;PTLGGETVDVTSQGDAVARGFTRVYTLLRAHRDELLAPDGLLAEFAEAEVRIVARATRLYSLLLQENSHPDLLRDALERDRFYARLWREVERTPRLARLVAAEVRDLHDGDVPIFHARPGQPHLWDSRGELVPDFLPHSGLERVTARIRSLDDNDLARQLWYIRASFATTSRGDTHATGQSSRGSVQDPEPPNSTADFLAAARAIGDRLAQTAHRSNGHAVWIGLGLDGGDSWALNPLTMHLYDGHAGVALFLAYLGAATGDRSYTELAQETLATLRVQVAQQRATFFYPGGFNGWGGIAYLLAHLGSLWRDPALWDEAADLAALAAARLEQDEQFDIIGGAAGYIGAVAALWRCRPDDKLVTLIAQAADHLLAHAQPQAQGIGWIVPEMGGRALAGFSHGASGIAWALALAANLTGDGRYRDAAHASLQYERTLYGAAAQNWRDLRGADDGDDIFMWAWCHGAPGVGLARLGLRPLLDDPALGGELTAALESTRAHGFGGGHSLCHGDFGNLELFVAAAEALQQPALLDQARHVASALLAGQAQSGWRCGVPGGVETPGLMVGIAGIGGSVLVNGSPSLTPSVLQMAPPRCAAG
;
A
#
# COMPACT_ATOMS: atom_id res chain seq x y z
N PRO A 1 -11.99 -25.95 12.12
CA PRO A 1 -12.28 -27.33 12.61
C PRO A 1 -12.71 -27.24 14.07
N THR A 2 -13.42 -28.23 14.62
CA THR A 2 -13.70 -28.27 16.05
C THR A 2 -12.86 -29.35 16.73
N LEU A 3 -12.29 -29.05 17.89
CA LEU A 3 -11.57 -30.00 18.73
C LEU A 3 -12.20 -29.94 20.13
N GLY A 4 -12.74 -31.06 20.61
CA GLY A 4 -13.42 -31.09 21.91
C GLY A 4 -14.68 -30.21 22.00
N GLY A 5 -15.28 -29.83 20.86
CA GLY A 5 -16.43 -28.92 20.80
C GLY A 5 -16.07 -27.44 20.64
N GLU A 6 -14.78 -27.08 20.71
CA GLU A 6 -14.31 -25.71 20.52
C GLU A 6 -13.82 -25.49 19.09
N THR A 7 -14.11 -24.31 18.53
CA THR A 7 -13.59 -23.90 17.23
C THR A 7 -12.10 -23.62 17.34
N VAL A 8 -11.29 -24.38 16.61
CA VAL A 8 -9.84 -24.16 16.50
C VAL A 8 -9.59 -22.93 15.64
N ASP A 9 -8.77 -22.02 16.16
CA ASP A 9 -8.33 -20.85 15.43
C ASP A 9 -7.48 -21.24 14.20
N VAL A 10 -8.02 -20.94 13.03
CA VAL A 10 -7.40 -21.23 11.74
C VAL A 10 -6.22 -20.30 11.44
N THR A 11 -6.13 -19.12 12.06
CA THR A 11 -5.06 -18.14 11.80
C THR A 11 -3.68 -18.72 12.13
N SER A 12 -3.61 -19.57 13.17
CA SER A 12 -2.40 -20.25 13.62
C SER A 12 -1.93 -21.40 12.71
N GLN A 13 -2.73 -21.80 11.72
CA GLN A 13 -2.48 -23.01 10.92
C GLN A 13 -1.80 -22.73 9.57
N GLY A 14 -1.52 -21.46 9.25
CA GLY A 14 -0.94 -21.06 7.96
C GLY A 14 0.35 -21.81 7.61
N ASP A 15 1.26 -21.99 8.56
CA ASP A 15 2.52 -22.72 8.33
C ASP A 15 2.32 -24.23 8.11
N ALA A 16 1.31 -24.83 8.75
CA ALA A 16 0.99 -26.23 8.53
C ALA A 16 0.44 -26.45 7.10
N VAL A 17 -0.43 -25.55 6.64
CA VAL A 17 -0.96 -25.56 5.26
C VAL A 17 0.16 -25.31 4.25
N ALA A 18 1.04 -24.34 4.51
CA ALA A 18 2.20 -24.06 3.67
C ALA A 18 3.11 -25.29 3.53
N ARG A 19 3.44 -25.99 4.62
CA ARG A 19 4.23 -27.24 4.58
C ARG A 19 3.55 -28.34 3.77
N GLY A 20 2.24 -28.53 3.95
CA GLY A 20 1.46 -29.50 3.18
C GLY A 20 1.45 -29.18 1.69
N PHE A 21 1.23 -27.91 1.34
CA PHE A 21 1.29 -27.42 -0.03
C PHE A 21 2.66 -27.63 -0.66
N THR A 22 3.75 -27.23 0.02
CA THR A 22 5.13 -27.46 -0.45
C THR A 22 5.38 -28.93 -0.72
N ARG A 23 4.97 -29.83 0.17
CA ARG A 23 5.18 -31.27 -0.01
C ARG A 23 4.51 -31.80 -1.28
N VAL A 24 3.26 -31.42 -1.55
CA VAL A 24 2.55 -31.82 -2.77
C VAL A 24 3.16 -31.16 -4.01
N TYR A 25 3.49 -29.87 -3.93
CA TYR A 25 4.12 -29.13 -5.02
C TYR A 25 5.45 -29.76 -5.45
N THR A 26 6.33 -30.04 -4.50
CA THR A 26 7.63 -30.68 -4.76
C THR A 26 7.45 -32.07 -5.35
N LEU A 27 6.45 -32.84 -4.89
CA LEU A 27 6.12 -34.15 -5.46
C LEU A 27 5.69 -34.02 -6.93
N LEU A 28 4.78 -33.10 -7.25
CA LEU A 28 4.34 -32.85 -8.63
C LEU A 28 5.49 -32.40 -9.54
N ARG A 29 6.40 -31.56 -9.01
CA ARG A 29 7.60 -31.13 -9.75
C ARG A 29 8.56 -32.29 -10.01
N ALA A 30 8.77 -33.18 -9.04
CA ALA A 30 9.66 -34.33 -9.17
C ALA A 30 9.17 -35.36 -10.19
N HIS A 31 7.85 -35.53 -10.30
CA HIS A 31 7.20 -36.46 -11.24
C HIS A 31 6.64 -35.75 -12.50
N ARG A 32 7.15 -34.56 -12.83
CA ARG A 32 6.67 -33.76 -13.97
C ARG A 32 6.62 -34.57 -15.26
N ASP A 33 7.70 -35.24 -15.63
CA ASP A 33 7.81 -35.89 -16.93
C ASP A 33 6.86 -37.10 -17.04
N GLU A 34 6.67 -37.83 -15.92
CA GLU A 34 5.71 -38.93 -15.80
C GLU A 34 4.26 -38.44 -15.93
N LEU A 35 3.92 -37.33 -15.26
CA LEU A 35 2.58 -36.72 -15.35
C LEU A 35 2.27 -36.22 -16.76
N LEU A 36 3.26 -35.69 -17.46
CA LEU A 36 3.12 -35.04 -18.77
C LEU A 36 3.36 -35.97 -19.97
N ALA A 37 3.72 -37.24 -19.74
CA ALA A 37 3.93 -38.21 -20.80
C ALA A 37 2.64 -38.39 -21.65
N PRO A 38 2.74 -38.74 -22.95
CA PRO A 38 1.57 -38.96 -23.81
C PRO A 38 0.56 -39.97 -23.25
N ASP A 39 1.06 -40.95 -22.52
CA ASP A 39 0.39 -42.03 -21.80
C ASP A 39 0.47 -41.87 -20.27
N GLY A 40 0.79 -40.65 -19.81
CA GLY A 40 0.88 -40.30 -18.40
C GLY A 40 -0.47 -40.07 -17.73
N LEU A 41 -0.46 -39.97 -16.40
CA LEU A 41 -1.67 -39.87 -15.57
C LEU A 41 -2.62 -38.73 -15.97
N LEU A 42 -2.12 -37.61 -16.51
CA LEU A 42 -2.97 -36.50 -16.93
C LEU A 42 -3.74 -36.80 -18.22
N ALA A 43 -3.21 -37.64 -19.11
CA ALA A 43 -3.86 -38.00 -20.36
C ALA A 43 -5.14 -38.83 -20.11
N GLU A 44 -5.17 -39.61 -19.03
CA GLU A 44 -6.35 -40.39 -18.61
C GLU A 44 -7.58 -39.51 -18.32
N PHE A 45 -7.38 -38.23 -17.98
CA PHE A 45 -8.45 -37.28 -17.69
C PHE A 45 -8.93 -36.50 -18.92
N ALA A 46 -8.41 -36.74 -20.12
CA ALA A 46 -8.74 -35.96 -21.31
C ALA A 46 -10.25 -35.96 -21.62
N GLU A 47 -10.92 -37.10 -21.42
CA GLU A 47 -12.35 -37.26 -21.68
C GLU A 47 -13.20 -37.21 -20.40
N ALA A 48 -12.60 -36.92 -19.24
CA ALA A 48 -13.34 -36.78 -17.99
C ALA A 48 -14.31 -35.60 -18.08
N GLU A 49 -15.57 -35.81 -17.71
CA GLU A 49 -16.53 -34.73 -17.69
C GLU A 49 -16.32 -33.84 -16.45
N VAL A 50 -16.14 -32.54 -16.66
CA VAL A 50 -15.95 -31.55 -15.59
C VAL A 50 -16.99 -30.44 -15.70
N ARG A 51 -17.50 -29.97 -14.56
CA ARG A 51 -18.43 -28.83 -14.51
C ARG A 51 -17.68 -27.52 -14.72
N ILE A 52 -18.23 -26.66 -15.57
CA ILE A 52 -17.80 -25.27 -15.75
C ILE A 52 -18.85 -24.33 -15.19
N VAL A 53 -18.43 -23.50 -14.23
CA VAL A 53 -19.26 -22.43 -13.68
C VAL A 53 -19.03 -21.18 -14.52
N ALA A 54 -19.84 -21.00 -15.58
CA ALA A 54 -19.71 -19.87 -16.50
C ALA A 54 -20.04 -18.52 -15.84
N ARG A 55 -20.99 -18.53 -14.90
CA ARG A 55 -21.36 -17.40 -14.04
C ARG A 55 -21.61 -17.88 -12.63
N ALA A 56 -21.43 -16.98 -11.65
CA ALA A 56 -21.69 -17.28 -10.26
C ALA A 56 -23.15 -17.74 -10.06
N THR A 57 -23.34 -18.92 -9.44
CA THR A 57 -24.67 -19.51 -9.19
C THR A 57 -25.64 -18.54 -8.51
N ARG A 58 -25.16 -17.66 -7.63
CA ARG A 58 -25.96 -16.64 -6.95
C ARG A 58 -26.73 -15.74 -7.94
N LEU A 59 -26.14 -15.41 -9.09
CA LEU A 59 -26.80 -14.59 -10.11
C LEU A 59 -28.04 -15.31 -10.64
N TYR A 60 -27.91 -16.59 -11.00
CA TYR A 60 -29.03 -17.40 -11.49
C TYR A 60 -30.09 -17.61 -10.43
N SER A 61 -29.69 -17.93 -9.19
CA SER A 61 -30.64 -18.10 -8.09
C SER A 61 -31.45 -16.82 -7.83
N LEU A 62 -30.82 -15.64 -7.93
CA LEU A 62 -31.52 -14.36 -7.81
C LEU A 62 -32.51 -14.18 -8.97
N LEU A 63 -32.10 -14.45 -10.21
CA LEU A 63 -33.00 -14.35 -11.37
C LEU A 63 -34.21 -15.29 -11.23
N LEU A 64 -34.01 -16.54 -10.79
CA LEU A 64 -35.08 -17.50 -10.55
C LEU A 64 -36.02 -17.07 -9.43
N GLN A 65 -35.48 -16.51 -8.33
CA GLN A 65 -36.28 -15.99 -7.24
C GLN A 65 -37.14 -14.81 -7.70
N GLU A 66 -36.55 -13.82 -8.36
CA GLU A 66 -37.26 -12.64 -8.87
C GLU A 66 -38.28 -13.00 -9.95
N ASN A 67 -38.01 -14.04 -10.76
CA ASN A 67 -38.94 -14.56 -11.77
C ASN A 67 -40.29 -15.03 -11.18
N SER A 68 -40.37 -15.27 -9.87
CA SER A 68 -41.64 -15.59 -9.18
C SER A 68 -42.55 -14.39 -8.94
N HIS A 69 -42.12 -13.16 -9.29
CA HIS A 69 -42.92 -11.95 -9.13
C HIS A 69 -44.17 -11.96 -10.04
N PRO A 70 -45.36 -11.59 -9.55
CA PRO A 70 -46.60 -11.64 -10.35
C PRO A 70 -46.54 -10.94 -11.70
N ASP A 71 -45.81 -9.82 -11.80
CA ASP A 71 -45.67 -9.09 -13.07
C ASP A 71 -44.92 -9.88 -14.14
N LEU A 72 -43.95 -10.72 -13.74
CA LEU A 72 -43.18 -11.59 -14.63
C LEU A 72 -43.91 -12.93 -14.92
N LEU A 73 -44.85 -13.31 -14.07
CA LEU A 73 -45.69 -14.51 -14.27
C LEU A 73 -46.87 -14.26 -15.22
N ARG A 74 -47.28 -13.00 -15.39
CA ARG A 74 -48.45 -12.62 -16.19
C ARG A 74 -48.14 -12.42 -17.68
N ASP A 75 -46.90 -12.07 -18.01
CA ASP A 75 -46.48 -11.78 -19.38
C ASP A 75 -45.12 -12.45 -19.69
N ALA A 76 -45.13 -13.36 -20.66
CA ALA A 76 -43.93 -14.06 -21.11
C ALA A 76 -42.89 -13.10 -21.70
N LEU A 77 -43.31 -12.01 -22.35
CA LEU A 77 -42.40 -11.04 -22.94
C LEU A 77 -41.66 -10.23 -21.86
N GLU A 78 -42.34 -9.88 -20.77
CA GLU A 78 -41.70 -9.21 -19.63
C GLU A 78 -40.70 -10.14 -18.94
N ARG A 79 -41.00 -11.43 -18.86
CA ARG A 79 -40.05 -12.45 -18.38
C ARG A 79 -38.81 -12.58 -19.28
N ASP A 80 -38.98 -12.62 -20.59
CA ASP A 80 -37.85 -12.68 -21.54
C ASP A 80 -36.98 -11.41 -21.43
N ARG A 81 -37.61 -10.23 -21.31
CA ARG A 81 -36.92 -8.95 -21.05
C ARG A 81 -36.16 -8.97 -19.73
N PHE A 82 -36.72 -9.59 -18.69
CA PHE A 82 -36.08 -9.72 -17.40
C PHE A 82 -34.78 -10.53 -17.50
N TYR A 83 -34.79 -11.66 -18.22
CA TYR A 83 -33.58 -12.47 -18.43
C TYR A 83 -32.54 -11.81 -19.35
N ALA A 84 -32.92 -10.80 -20.14
CA ALA A 84 -31.96 -10.02 -20.92
C ALA A 84 -30.88 -9.34 -20.06
N ARG A 85 -31.06 -9.25 -18.73
CA ARG A 85 -30.02 -8.80 -17.78
C ARG A 85 -28.72 -9.61 -17.86
N LEU A 86 -28.76 -10.87 -18.31
CA LEU A 86 -27.57 -11.69 -18.56
C LEU A 86 -26.62 -11.06 -19.59
N TRP A 87 -27.13 -10.24 -20.51
CA TRP A 87 -26.32 -9.52 -21.50
C TRP A 87 -25.41 -8.45 -20.90
N ARG A 88 -25.66 -7.97 -19.68
CA ARG A 88 -24.81 -6.93 -19.05
C ARG A 88 -23.35 -7.38 -18.85
N GLU A 89 -23.14 -8.65 -18.54
CA GLU A 89 -21.78 -9.18 -18.37
C GLU A 89 -21.08 -9.43 -19.71
N VAL A 90 -21.84 -9.56 -20.80
CA VAL A 90 -21.30 -9.78 -22.15
C VAL A 90 -20.47 -8.58 -22.60
N GLU A 91 -20.84 -7.36 -22.19
CA GLU A 91 -20.04 -6.15 -22.46
C GLU A 91 -18.61 -6.29 -21.93
N ARG A 92 -18.43 -6.93 -20.77
CA ARG A 92 -17.12 -7.18 -20.16
C ARG A 92 -16.48 -8.48 -20.61
N THR A 93 -17.29 -9.49 -20.92
CA THR A 93 -16.86 -10.83 -21.33
C THR A 93 -17.64 -11.29 -22.57
N PRO A 94 -17.26 -10.83 -23.78
CA PRO A 94 -18.07 -11.03 -25.00
C PRO A 94 -18.41 -12.48 -25.33
N ARG A 95 -17.54 -13.44 -24.98
CA ARG A 95 -17.78 -14.87 -25.20
C ARG A 95 -19.04 -15.40 -24.50
N LEU A 96 -19.47 -14.78 -23.39
CA LEU A 96 -20.68 -15.20 -22.65
C LEU A 96 -21.95 -15.08 -23.50
N ALA A 97 -21.97 -14.23 -24.53
CA ALA A 97 -23.08 -14.12 -25.49
C ALA A 97 -23.51 -15.48 -26.04
N ARG A 98 -22.54 -16.38 -26.24
CA ARG A 98 -22.74 -17.72 -26.80
C ARG A 98 -23.46 -18.68 -25.86
N LEU A 99 -23.53 -18.35 -24.57
CA LEU A 99 -24.19 -19.17 -23.55
C LEU A 99 -25.60 -18.67 -23.24
N VAL A 100 -25.89 -17.38 -23.47
CA VAL A 100 -27.13 -16.74 -23.01
C VAL A 100 -28.38 -17.49 -23.46
N ALA A 101 -28.43 -18.01 -24.69
CA ALA A 101 -29.58 -18.77 -25.16
C ALA A 101 -29.83 -20.05 -24.34
N ALA A 102 -28.77 -20.78 -24.00
CA ALA A 102 -28.86 -21.96 -23.13
C ALA A 102 -29.19 -21.56 -21.69
N GLU A 103 -28.56 -20.48 -21.18
CA GLU A 103 -28.84 -19.94 -19.84
C GLU A 103 -30.33 -19.58 -19.68
N VAL A 104 -30.89 -18.83 -20.63
CA VAL A 104 -32.30 -18.42 -20.62
C VAL A 104 -33.23 -19.62 -20.68
N ARG A 105 -32.89 -20.62 -21.49
CA ARG A 105 -33.68 -21.84 -21.66
C ARG A 105 -33.77 -22.64 -20.36
N ASP A 106 -32.66 -22.84 -19.65
CA ASP A 106 -32.66 -23.50 -18.33
C ASP A 106 -33.42 -22.68 -17.30
N LEU A 107 -33.27 -21.35 -17.31
CA LEU A 107 -34.01 -20.45 -16.40
C LEU A 107 -35.52 -20.46 -16.66
N HIS A 108 -35.97 -20.69 -17.90
CA HIS A 108 -37.39 -20.88 -18.18
C HIS A 108 -37.94 -22.18 -17.61
N ASP A 109 -37.12 -23.23 -17.57
CA ASP A 109 -37.45 -24.53 -16.97
C ASP A 109 -37.40 -24.47 -15.43
N GLY A 110 -36.91 -23.35 -14.87
CA GLY A 110 -36.78 -23.13 -13.43
C GLY A 110 -35.45 -23.64 -12.85
N ASP A 111 -34.51 -24.02 -13.73
CA ASP A 111 -33.24 -24.60 -13.36
C ASP A 111 -32.11 -23.57 -13.34
N VAL A 112 -31.09 -23.85 -12.53
CA VAL A 112 -29.82 -23.11 -12.58
C VAL A 112 -29.02 -23.63 -13.77
N PRO A 113 -28.63 -22.78 -14.74
CA PRO A 113 -27.84 -23.20 -15.87
C PRO A 113 -26.56 -23.94 -15.48
N ILE A 114 -26.28 -25.04 -16.19
CA ILE A 114 -25.08 -25.85 -15.99
C ILE A 114 -24.38 -26.10 -17.32
N PHE A 115 -23.05 -26.03 -17.28
CA PHE A 115 -22.19 -26.31 -18.43
C PHE A 115 -21.13 -27.33 -18.03
N HIS A 116 -20.80 -28.19 -18.98
CA HIS A 116 -19.81 -29.24 -18.83
C HIS A 116 -18.69 -29.04 -19.86
N ALA A 117 -17.50 -29.55 -19.57
CA ALA A 117 -16.35 -29.58 -20.45
C ALA A 117 -15.64 -30.92 -20.35
N ARG A 118 -14.78 -31.20 -21.33
CA ARG A 118 -13.81 -32.30 -21.30
C ARG A 118 -12.40 -31.70 -21.37
N PRO A 119 -11.48 -32.00 -20.44
CA PRO A 119 -10.17 -31.36 -20.38
C PRO A 119 -9.37 -31.43 -21.68
N GLY A 120 -9.52 -32.48 -22.50
CA GLY A 120 -8.84 -32.63 -23.77
C GLY A 120 -9.29 -31.67 -24.87
N GLN A 121 -10.42 -30.97 -24.69
CA GLN A 121 -11.07 -30.17 -25.74
C GLN A 121 -11.40 -28.75 -25.25
N PRO A 122 -11.38 -27.73 -26.12
CA PRO A 122 -11.73 -26.35 -25.76
C PRO A 122 -13.25 -26.06 -25.82
N HIS A 123 -14.08 -27.10 -25.83
CA HIS A 123 -15.52 -27.00 -26.02
C HIS A 123 -16.29 -26.99 -24.68
N LEU A 124 -17.53 -26.49 -24.72
CA LEU A 124 -18.51 -26.71 -23.67
C LEU A 124 -19.71 -27.50 -24.18
N TRP A 125 -20.43 -28.13 -23.27
CA TRP A 125 -21.76 -28.68 -23.49
C TRP A 125 -22.74 -28.06 -22.51
N ASP A 126 -23.93 -27.70 -22.98
CA ASP A 126 -25.00 -27.20 -22.10
C ASP A 126 -25.71 -28.33 -21.35
N SER A 127 -26.71 -27.97 -20.53
CA SER A 127 -27.53 -28.88 -19.74
C SER A 127 -28.22 -29.99 -20.56
N ARG A 128 -28.39 -29.78 -21.88
CA ARG A 128 -29.06 -30.68 -22.82
C ARG A 128 -28.06 -31.44 -23.69
N GLY A 129 -26.76 -31.26 -23.47
CA GLY A 129 -25.70 -31.87 -24.27
C GLY A 129 -25.46 -31.19 -25.62
N GLU A 130 -25.98 -29.97 -25.84
CA GLU A 130 -25.68 -29.21 -27.06
C GLU A 130 -24.24 -28.65 -26.99
N LEU A 131 -23.48 -28.87 -28.06
CA LEU A 131 -22.09 -28.46 -28.16
C LEU A 131 -21.97 -26.94 -28.40
N VAL A 132 -21.15 -26.28 -27.59
CA VAL A 132 -20.64 -24.93 -27.80
C VAL A 132 -19.16 -25.02 -28.18
N PRO A 133 -18.82 -25.06 -29.48
CA PRO A 133 -17.45 -25.32 -29.93
C PRO A 133 -16.50 -24.16 -29.59
N ASP A 134 -15.21 -24.44 -29.38
CA ASP A 134 -14.16 -23.43 -29.13
C ASP A 134 -14.56 -22.28 -28.20
N PHE A 135 -15.21 -22.61 -27.09
CA PHE A 135 -15.62 -21.61 -26.10
C PHE A 135 -14.44 -21.17 -25.23
N LEU A 136 -13.55 -22.11 -24.90
CA LEU A 136 -12.34 -21.86 -24.14
C LEU A 136 -11.19 -21.55 -25.10
N PRO A 137 -10.32 -20.57 -24.80
CA PRO A 137 -9.15 -20.27 -25.64
C PRO A 137 -8.11 -21.41 -25.65
N HIS A 138 -8.09 -22.22 -24.60
CA HIS A 138 -7.23 -23.40 -24.43
C HIS A 138 -8.03 -24.49 -23.71
N SER A 139 -7.73 -25.75 -23.99
CA SER A 139 -8.33 -26.88 -23.30
C SER A 139 -7.90 -26.95 -21.83
N GLY A 140 -8.66 -27.66 -21.00
CA GLY A 140 -8.31 -27.84 -19.58
C GLY A 140 -6.95 -28.53 -19.41
N LEU A 141 -6.67 -29.53 -20.24
CA LEU A 141 -5.44 -30.31 -20.22
C LEU A 141 -4.23 -29.48 -20.67
N GLU A 142 -4.38 -28.61 -21.68
CA GLU A 142 -3.34 -27.66 -22.08
C GLU A 142 -2.98 -26.71 -20.93
N ARG A 143 -3.99 -26.20 -20.21
CA ARG A 143 -3.78 -25.29 -19.07
C ARG A 143 -3.08 -25.98 -17.90
N VAL A 144 -3.48 -27.22 -17.56
CA VAL A 144 -2.82 -28.01 -16.51
C VAL A 144 -1.39 -28.35 -16.93
N THR A 145 -1.17 -28.74 -18.19
CA THR A 145 0.16 -29.03 -18.73
C THR A 145 1.08 -27.82 -18.62
N ALA A 146 0.62 -26.64 -19.05
CA ALA A 146 1.37 -25.39 -18.93
C ALA A 146 1.71 -25.08 -17.46
N ARG A 147 0.76 -25.31 -16.53
CA ARG A 147 0.97 -25.11 -15.09
C ARG A 147 2.01 -26.05 -14.50
N ILE A 148 1.95 -27.35 -14.82
CA ILE A 148 2.93 -28.34 -14.32
C ILE A 148 4.34 -28.04 -14.85
N ARG A 149 4.44 -27.60 -16.12
CA ARG A 149 5.71 -27.15 -16.71
C ARG A 149 6.28 -25.90 -16.04
N SER A 150 5.41 -24.99 -15.59
CA SER A 150 5.82 -23.75 -14.91
C SER A 150 6.16 -23.92 -13.43
N LEU A 151 6.13 -25.14 -12.86
CA LEU A 151 6.44 -25.33 -11.45
C LEU A 151 7.94 -25.10 -11.19
N ASP A 152 8.28 -24.08 -10.43
CA ASP A 152 9.66 -23.77 -10.07
C ASP A 152 9.71 -23.12 -8.68
N ASP A 153 10.92 -22.77 -8.24
CA ASP A 153 11.11 -22.20 -6.91
C ASP A 153 10.48 -20.80 -6.78
N ASN A 154 10.37 -20.05 -7.88
CA ASN A 154 9.74 -18.72 -7.89
C ASN A 154 8.22 -18.83 -7.80
N ASP A 155 7.60 -19.73 -8.57
CA ASP A 155 6.17 -19.99 -8.49
C ASP A 155 5.80 -20.58 -7.12
N LEU A 156 6.58 -21.53 -6.59
CA LEU A 156 6.37 -22.05 -5.22
C LEU A 156 6.41 -20.93 -4.19
N ALA A 157 7.44 -20.07 -4.21
CA ALA A 157 7.56 -18.95 -3.28
C ALA A 157 6.34 -18.01 -3.36
N ARG A 158 5.84 -17.75 -4.58
CA ARG A 158 4.64 -16.93 -4.81
C ARG A 158 3.35 -17.61 -4.32
N GLN A 159 3.18 -18.92 -4.52
CA GLN A 159 2.01 -19.64 -4.00
C GLN A 159 2.01 -19.68 -2.46
N LEU A 160 3.17 -19.90 -1.84
CA LEU A 160 3.33 -19.85 -0.39
C LEU A 160 3.02 -18.47 0.18
N TRP A 161 3.39 -17.42 -0.55
CA TRP A 161 3.00 -16.07 -0.20
C TRP A 161 1.47 -15.89 -0.22
N TYR A 162 0.77 -16.30 -1.28
CA TYR A 162 -0.70 -16.20 -1.34
C TYR A 162 -1.39 -16.94 -0.20
N ILE A 163 -0.89 -18.13 0.16
CA ILE A 163 -1.40 -18.92 1.29
C ILE A 163 -1.24 -18.13 2.58
N ARG A 164 -0.03 -17.68 2.92
CA ARG A 164 0.22 -16.92 4.15
C ARG A 164 -0.58 -15.62 4.21
N ALA A 165 -0.65 -14.89 3.10
CA ALA A 165 -1.44 -13.68 2.99
C ALA A 165 -2.94 -13.92 3.22
N SER A 166 -3.49 -15.01 2.68
CA SER A 166 -4.90 -15.39 2.86
C SER A 166 -5.23 -15.78 4.30
N PHE A 167 -4.25 -16.26 5.08
CA PHE A 167 -4.43 -16.42 6.53
C PHE A 167 -4.38 -15.07 7.25
N ALA A 168 -3.46 -14.18 6.88
CA ALA A 168 -3.36 -12.85 7.50
C ALA A 168 -4.64 -12.00 7.31
N THR A 169 -5.38 -12.19 6.20
CA THR A 169 -6.65 -11.49 5.95
C THR A 169 -7.78 -11.83 6.92
N THR A 170 -7.63 -12.88 7.73
CA THR A 170 -8.61 -13.21 8.78
C THR A 170 -8.54 -12.31 10.01
N SER A 171 -7.48 -11.52 10.12
CA SER A 171 -7.36 -10.46 11.13
C SER A 171 -8.37 -9.36 10.86
N ARG A 172 -8.93 -8.76 11.93
CA ARG A 172 -9.89 -7.66 11.84
C ARG A 172 -9.28 -6.36 12.35
N GLY A 173 -9.71 -5.27 11.75
CA GLY A 173 -9.32 -3.93 12.15
C GLY A 173 -7.92 -3.53 11.70
N ASP A 174 -7.59 -2.29 12.01
CA ASP A 174 -6.34 -1.65 11.63
C ASP A 174 -5.18 -2.12 12.55
N THR A 175 -4.08 -2.53 11.93
CA THR A 175 -2.85 -2.89 12.65
C THR A 175 -2.21 -1.70 13.34
N HIS A 176 -2.58 -0.47 12.99
CA HIS A 176 -2.10 0.75 13.65
C HIS A 176 -2.54 0.86 15.13
N ALA A 177 -3.53 0.08 15.59
CA ALA A 177 -4.00 0.11 16.98
C ALA A 177 -3.41 -1.01 17.86
N THR A 178 -2.87 -2.08 17.26
CA THR A 178 -2.35 -3.25 18.01
C THR A 178 -0.82 -3.17 18.13
N GLY A 179 -0.35 -2.13 18.82
CA GLY A 179 1.06 -1.88 19.14
C GLY A 179 1.72 -2.90 20.09
N GLN A 180 1.40 -4.18 19.97
CA GLN A 180 2.00 -5.26 20.75
C GLN A 180 2.58 -6.34 19.83
N SER A 181 3.55 -5.96 19.00
CA SER A 181 4.53 -6.93 18.54
C SER A 181 5.51 -7.21 19.69
N SER A 182 5.78 -8.49 19.95
CA SER A 182 6.84 -8.89 20.87
C SER A 182 8.15 -8.25 20.42
N ARG A 183 8.67 -7.28 21.19
CA ARG A 183 9.93 -6.60 20.89
C ARG A 183 11.05 -7.62 20.94
N GLY A 184 11.62 -7.92 19.77
CA GLY A 184 12.84 -8.72 19.69
C GLY A 184 14.05 -7.89 20.12
N SER A 185 15.05 -8.50 20.73
CA SER A 185 16.36 -7.86 20.89
C SER A 185 17.02 -7.74 19.52
N VAL A 186 17.32 -6.52 19.08
CA VAL A 186 18.20 -6.29 17.94
C VAL A 186 19.60 -6.74 18.35
N GLN A 187 20.08 -7.86 17.81
CA GLN A 187 21.42 -8.38 18.12
C GLN A 187 22.48 -7.50 17.45
N ASP A 188 23.53 -7.14 18.17
CA ASP A 188 24.60 -6.29 17.65
C ASP A 188 25.45 -7.02 16.59
N PRO A 189 25.53 -6.50 15.34
CA PRO A 189 26.50 -6.96 14.37
C PRO A 189 27.87 -6.33 14.65
N GLU A 190 28.95 -7.08 14.44
CA GLU A 190 30.29 -6.50 14.32
C GLU A 190 30.94 -6.95 13.00
N PRO A 191 31.36 -6.02 12.10
CA PRO A 191 31.20 -4.55 12.08
C PRO A 191 29.92 -4.04 11.34
N PRO A 192 29.57 -2.74 11.41
CA PRO A 192 28.47 -2.16 10.64
C PRO A 192 28.70 -2.26 9.13
N ASN A 193 27.61 -2.41 8.39
CA ASN A 193 27.59 -2.52 6.94
C ASN A 193 28.15 -1.27 6.26
N SER A 194 28.89 -1.47 5.17
CA SER A 194 29.33 -0.39 4.30
C SER A 194 28.18 0.14 3.43
N THR A 195 28.38 1.30 2.78
CA THR A 195 27.42 1.80 1.77
C THR A 195 27.16 0.77 0.65
N ALA A 196 28.17 -0.03 0.28
CA ALA A 196 28.01 -1.08 -0.72
C ALA A 196 27.11 -2.22 -0.23
N ASP A 197 27.20 -2.58 1.05
CA ASP A 197 26.35 -3.60 1.66
C ASP A 197 24.90 -3.14 1.77
N PHE A 198 24.66 -1.88 2.14
CA PHE A 198 23.31 -1.29 2.08
C PHE A 198 22.75 -1.28 0.66
N LEU A 199 23.56 -0.91 -0.34
CA LEU A 199 23.13 -0.96 -1.74
C LEU A 199 22.81 -2.39 -2.20
N ALA A 200 23.60 -3.38 -1.78
CA ALA A 200 23.34 -4.78 -2.08
C ALA A 200 22.02 -5.27 -1.43
N ALA A 201 21.74 -4.88 -0.19
CA ALA A 201 20.48 -5.19 0.48
C ALA A 201 19.28 -4.53 -0.23
N ALA A 202 19.40 -3.28 -0.66
CA ALA A 202 18.37 -2.61 -1.45
C ALA A 202 18.14 -3.29 -2.80
N ARG A 203 19.21 -3.77 -3.47
CA ARG A 203 19.09 -4.57 -4.70
C ARG A 203 18.34 -5.87 -4.46
N ALA A 204 18.62 -6.60 -3.39
CA ALA A 204 17.89 -7.82 -3.06
C ALA A 204 16.38 -7.58 -2.89
N ILE A 205 15.98 -6.44 -2.33
CA ILE A 205 14.57 -6.02 -2.24
C ILE A 205 14.01 -5.66 -3.62
N GLY A 206 14.76 -4.93 -4.44
CA GLY A 206 14.38 -4.63 -5.83
C GLY A 206 14.18 -5.88 -6.68
N ASP A 207 15.07 -6.85 -6.55
CA ASP A 207 14.98 -8.15 -7.23
C ASP A 207 13.76 -8.93 -6.76
N ARG A 208 13.44 -8.88 -5.46
CA ARG A 208 12.23 -9.48 -4.91
C ARG A 208 10.96 -8.85 -5.49
N LEU A 209 10.92 -7.52 -5.65
CA LEU A 209 9.82 -6.83 -6.33
C LEU A 209 9.73 -7.23 -7.80
N ALA A 210 10.86 -7.30 -8.51
CA ALA A 210 10.89 -7.74 -9.90
C ALA A 210 10.38 -9.18 -10.10
N GLN A 211 10.73 -10.10 -9.20
CA GLN A 211 10.29 -11.49 -9.22
C GLN A 211 8.78 -11.65 -8.94
N THR A 212 8.20 -10.79 -8.13
CA THR A 212 6.79 -10.86 -7.71
C THR A 212 5.86 -10.05 -8.60
N ALA A 213 6.40 -9.25 -9.52
CA ALA A 213 5.64 -8.43 -10.45
C ALA A 213 4.89 -9.28 -11.50
N HIS A 214 3.62 -8.98 -11.72
CA HIS A 214 2.85 -9.44 -12.88
C HIS A 214 3.04 -8.43 -14.00
N ARG A 215 3.76 -8.82 -15.05
CA ARG A 215 4.15 -7.93 -16.16
C ARG A 215 3.46 -8.33 -17.45
N SER A 216 2.89 -7.36 -18.16
CA SER A 216 2.27 -7.58 -19.47
C SER A 216 2.13 -6.26 -20.22
N ASN A 217 2.45 -6.24 -21.52
CA ASN A 217 2.27 -5.08 -22.42
C ASN A 217 2.85 -3.76 -21.89
N GLY A 218 4.03 -3.79 -21.26
CA GLY A 218 4.66 -2.57 -20.70
C GLY A 218 4.02 -2.08 -19.39
N HIS A 219 3.22 -2.91 -18.74
CA HIS A 219 2.64 -2.65 -17.42
C HIS A 219 3.18 -3.65 -16.40
N ALA A 220 3.34 -3.18 -15.16
CA ALA A 220 3.75 -4.00 -14.01
C ALA A 220 2.76 -3.79 -12.85
N VAL A 221 2.24 -4.89 -12.32
CA VAL A 221 1.26 -4.91 -11.22
C VAL A 221 1.72 -5.87 -10.12
N TRP A 222 1.44 -5.54 -8.87
CA TRP A 222 1.62 -6.45 -7.75
C TRP A 222 0.28 -6.72 -7.06
N ILE A 223 0.22 -7.87 -6.40
CA ILE A 223 -0.84 -8.18 -5.44
C ILE A 223 -0.26 -7.96 -4.06
N GLY A 224 -0.97 -7.23 -3.21
CA GLY A 224 -0.61 -6.97 -1.83
C GLY A 224 -1.78 -7.24 -0.88
N LEU A 225 -1.53 -7.00 0.41
CA LEU A 225 -2.60 -6.91 1.40
C LEU A 225 -2.98 -5.44 1.57
N GLY A 226 -4.28 -5.16 1.51
CA GLY A 226 -4.85 -3.85 1.81
C GLY A 226 -6.15 -3.98 2.61
N LEU A 227 -6.56 -2.88 3.24
CA LEU A 227 -7.87 -2.79 3.89
C LEU A 227 -8.96 -2.58 2.82
N ASP A 228 -9.97 -3.44 2.85
CA ASP A 228 -11.21 -3.34 2.08
C ASP A 228 -12.34 -2.90 3.02
N GLY A 229 -13.00 -1.79 2.66
CA GLY A 229 -14.10 -1.21 3.44
C GLY A 229 -13.76 -0.79 4.88
N GLY A 230 -12.48 -0.51 5.18
CA GLY A 230 -12.01 0.00 6.48
C GLY A 230 -11.77 -1.06 7.57
N ASP A 231 -12.48 -2.19 7.53
CA ASP A 231 -12.49 -3.16 8.64
C ASP A 231 -11.96 -4.56 8.30
N SER A 232 -11.78 -4.86 7.00
CA SER A 232 -11.39 -6.20 6.54
C SER A 232 -10.15 -6.18 5.67
N TRP A 233 -9.22 -7.09 5.91
CA TRP A 233 -8.04 -7.22 5.07
C TRP A 233 -8.35 -8.11 3.86
N ALA A 234 -7.87 -7.73 2.69
CA ALA A 234 -8.05 -8.49 1.46
C ALA A 234 -6.79 -8.51 0.60
N LEU A 235 -6.67 -9.56 -0.22
CA LEU A 235 -5.68 -9.65 -1.28
C LEU A 235 -6.19 -8.92 -2.52
N ASN A 236 -5.55 -7.80 -2.85
CA ASN A 236 -5.95 -6.94 -3.97
C ASN A 236 -4.73 -6.55 -4.82
N PRO A 237 -4.92 -6.25 -6.12
CA PRO A 237 -3.94 -5.47 -6.86
C PRO A 237 -3.63 -4.18 -6.10
N LEU A 238 -2.38 -3.74 -6.11
CA LEU A 238 -2.00 -2.52 -5.40
C LEU A 238 -2.78 -1.30 -5.90
N THR A 239 -3.04 -0.37 -4.98
CA THR A 239 -3.71 0.91 -5.27
C THR A 239 -2.79 1.83 -6.09
N MET A 240 -3.29 3.03 -6.43
CA MET A 240 -2.45 4.07 -7.06
C MET A 240 -1.65 4.91 -6.04
N HIS A 241 -1.85 4.69 -4.75
CA HIS A 241 -1.38 5.58 -3.69
C HIS A 241 0.12 5.44 -3.43
N LEU A 242 0.72 6.49 -2.88
CA LEU A 242 2.13 6.48 -2.46
C LEU A 242 2.31 5.60 -1.21
N TYR A 243 1.29 5.50 -0.35
CA TYR A 243 1.35 4.76 0.91
C TYR A 243 1.61 3.26 0.72
N ASP A 244 0.68 2.54 0.10
CA ASP A 244 0.73 1.09 -0.08
C ASP A 244 0.69 0.65 -1.56
N GLY A 245 0.55 1.62 -2.47
CA GLY A 245 0.27 1.40 -3.87
C GLY A 245 1.49 1.37 -4.79
N HIS A 246 1.18 1.33 -6.09
CA HIS A 246 2.18 1.34 -7.16
C HIS A 246 3.06 2.60 -7.15
N ALA A 247 2.55 3.74 -6.66
CA ALA A 247 3.34 4.98 -6.64
C ALA A 247 4.53 4.87 -5.68
N GLY A 248 4.32 4.22 -4.53
CA GLY A 248 5.39 3.93 -3.57
C GLY A 248 6.44 2.96 -4.12
N VAL A 249 5.99 1.90 -4.80
CA VAL A 249 6.88 0.93 -5.46
C VAL A 249 7.70 1.59 -6.57
N ALA A 250 7.07 2.40 -7.41
CA ALA A 250 7.74 3.14 -8.49
C ALA A 250 8.81 4.10 -7.95
N LEU A 251 8.53 4.80 -6.85
CA LEU A 251 9.49 5.71 -6.21
C LEU A 251 10.75 4.97 -5.78
N PHE A 252 10.60 3.86 -5.05
CA PHE A 252 11.73 3.06 -4.61
C PHE A 252 12.55 2.51 -5.79
N LEU A 253 11.89 1.90 -6.78
CA LEU A 253 12.56 1.32 -7.94
C LEU A 253 13.31 2.38 -8.77
N ALA A 254 12.76 3.59 -8.90
CA ALA A 254 13.43 4.69 -9.60
C ALA A 254 14.72 5.12 -8.87
N TYR A 255 14.67 5.25 -7.54
CA TYR A 255 15.86 5.55 -6.75
C TYR A 255 16.88 4.41 -6.75
N LEU A 256 16.42 3.16 -6.71
CA LEU A 256 17.30 2.00 -6.82
C LEU A 256 18.00 1.95 -8.18
N GLY A 257 17.28 2.18 -9.28
CA GLY A 257 17.84 2.30 -10.62
C GLY A 257 18.89 3.41 -10.71
N ALA A 258 18.61 4.58 -10.14
CA ALA A 258 19.58 5.68 -10.09
C ALA A 258 20.83 5.37 -9.25
N ALA A 259 20.65 4.74 -8.07
CA ALA A 259 21.74 4.40 -7.16
C ALA A 259 22.66 3.28 -7.70
N THR A 260 22.08 2.34 -8.46
CA THR A 260 22.81 1.17 -8.98
C THR A 260 23.33 1.37 -10.40
N GLY A 261 22.73 2.29 -11.18
CA GLY A 261 22.93 2.37 -12.62
C GLY A 261 22.29 1.21 -13.41
N ASP A 262 21.56 0.31 -12.76
CA ASP A 262 20.94 -0.86 -13.40
C ASP A 262 19.61 -0.44 -14.05
N ARG A 263 19.59 -0.48 -15.37
CA ARG A 263 18.41 -0.08 -16.16
C ARG A 263 17.17 -0.94 -15.89
N SER A 264 17.33 -2.18 -15.44
CA SER A 264 16.17 -3.06 -15.22
C SER A 264 15.20 -2.52 -14.16
N TYR A 265 15.71 -1.89 -13.09
CA TYR A 265 14.85 -1.26 -12.07
C TYR A 265 14.18 0.01 -12.60
N THR A 266 14.88 0.81 -13.40
CA THR A 266 14.32 2.00 -14.05
C THR A 266 13.20 1.61 -15.03
N GLU A 267 13.39 0.58 -15.83
CA GLU A 267 12.38 0.06 -16.77
C GLU A 267 11.16 -0.48 -16.00
N LEU A 268 11.37 -1.21 -14.90
CA LEU A 268 10.26 -1.67 -14.05
C LEU A 268 9.50 -0.51 -13.39
N ALA A 269 10.19 0.56 -12.96
CA ALA A 269 9.56 1.77 -12.47
C ALA A 269 8.73 2.48 -13.55
N GLN A 270 9.20 2.51 -14.81
CA GLN A 270 8.45 3.06 -15.94
C GLN A 270 7.20 2.23 -16.28
N GLU A 271 7.28 0.90 -16.26
CA GLU A 271 6.11 0.03 -16.43
C GLU A 271 5.08 0.19 -15.30
N THR A 272 5.57 0.45 -14.08
CA THR A 272 4.74 0.76 -12.92
C THR A 272 4.05 2.12 -13.11
N LEU A 273 4.76 3.14 -13.61
CA LEU A 273 4.17 4.44 -13.95
C LEU A 273 3.11 4.33 -15.05
N ALA A 274 3.34 3.49 -16.07
CA ALA A 274 2.34 3.24 -17.11
C ALA A 274 1.05 2.65 -16.54
N THR A 275 1.16 1.75 -15.55
CA THR A 275 0.02 1.20 -14.79
C THR A 275 -0.69 2.27 -13.97
N LEU A 276 0.06 3.10 -13.26
CA LEU A 276 -0.47 4.21 -12.47
C LEU A 276 -1.29 5.17 -13.32
N ARG A 277 -0.82 5.53 -14.51
CA ARG A 277 -1.57 6.43 -15.43
C ARG A 277 -2.94 5.86 -15.82
N VAL A 278 -3.06 4.53 -15.98
CA VAL A 278 -4.35 3.88 -16.23
C VAL A 278 -5.26 3.99 -15.00
N GLN A 279 -4.73 3.74 -13.80
CA GLN A 279 -5.50 3.85 -12.55
C GLN A 279 -5.98 5.30 -12.30
N VAL A 280 -5.09 6.28 -12.51
CA VAL A 280 -5.39 7.71 -12.43
C VAL A 280 -6.52 8.08 -13.40
N ALA A 281 -6.44 7.65 -14.66
CA ALA A 281 -7.47 7.94 -15.65
C ALA A 281 -8.84 7.36 -15.26
N GLN A 282 -8.86 6.13 -14.72
CA GLN A 282 -10.09 5.45 -14.28
C GLN A 282 -10.74 6.13 -13.06
N GLN A 283 -9.94 6.67 -12.14
CA GLN A 283 -10.43 7.25 -10.87
C GLN A 283 -10.56 8.78 -10.92
N ARG A 284 -10.10 9.43 -11.99
CA ARG A 284 -10.05 10.90 -12.12
C ARG A 284 -11.37 11.59 -11.81
N ALA A 285 -12.50 10.98 -12.16
CA ALA A 285 -13.82 11.59 -11.96
C ALA A 285 -14.37 11.43 -10.54
N THR A 286 -14.00 10.37 -9.82
CA THR A 286 -14.67 9.96 -8.57
C THR A 286 -13.80 10.11 -7.33
N PHE A 287 -12.47 10.12 -7.47
CA PHE A 287 -11.54 10.20 -6.33
C PHE A 287 -11.19 11.65 -5.97
N PHE A 288 -11.28 12.02 -4.69
CA PHE A 288 -11.18 13.42 -4.25
C PHE A 288 -10.14 13.70 -3.15
N TYR A 289 -9.49 12.69 -2.56
CA TYR A 289 -8.53 12.93 -1.48
C TYR A 289 -7.29 13.71 -1.95
N PRO A 290 -6.94 14.84 -1.32
CA PRO A 290 -5.79 15.66 -1.71
C PRO A 290 -4.45 15.12 -1.18
N GLY A 291 -4.48 14.25 -0.16
CA GLY A 291 -3.38 13.71 0.64
C GLY A 291 -2.01 13.46 -0.01
N GLY A 292 -0.97 13.60 0.82
CA GLY A 292 0.43 13.40 0.45
C GLY A 292 0.84 11.93 0.31
N PHE A 293 0.08 10.99 0.91
CA PHE A 293 0.34 9.56 0.79
C PHE A 293 -0.83 8.80 0.16
N ASN A 294 -2.06 9.13 0.58
CA ASN A 294 -3.33 8.60 0.09
C ASN A 294 -4.12 9.70 -0.62
N GLY A 295 -3.60 10.17 -1.74
CA GLY A 295 -4.24 11.26 -2.47
C GLY A 295 -3.54 11.63 -3.76
N TRP A 296 -4.11 12.62 -4.45
CA TRP A 296 -3.51 13.22 -5.64
C TRP A 296 -2.14 13.84 -5.35
N GLY A 297 -1.94 14.39 -4.14
CA GLY A 297 -0.66 14.94 -3.70
C GLY A 297 0.46 13.91 -3.74
N GLY A 298 0.22 12.68 -3.28
CA GLY A 298 1.24 11.61 -3.33
C GLY A 298 1.68 11.21 -4.75
N ILE A 299 0.77 11.31 -5.72
CA ILE A 299 1.09 11.05 -7.14
C ILE A 299 1.87 12.23 -7.72
N ALA A 300 1.48 13.47 -7.41
CA ALA A 300 2.24 14.66 -7.80
C ALA A 300 3.65 14.65 -7.20
N TYR A 301 3.80 14.22 -5.94
CA TYR A 301 5.08 14.02 -5.28
C TYR A 301 5.94 13.00 -6.03
N LEU A 302 5.41 11.80 -6.35
CA LEU A 302 6.12 10.82 -7.16
C LEU A 302 6.62 11.44 -8.48
N LEU A 303 5.74 12.10 -9.23
CA LEU A 303 6.07 12.67 -10.53
C LEU A 303 7.13 13.77 -10.43
N ALA A 304 7.14 14.56 -9.36
CA ALA A 304 8.20 15.52 -9.08
C ALA A 304 9.58 14.83 -8.97
N HIS A 305 9.65 13.71 -8.25
CA HIS A 305 10.88 12.91 -8.11
C HIS A 305 11.28 12.24 -9.43
N LEU A 306 10.34 11.62 -10.14
CA LEU A 306 10.62 10.95 -11.41
C LEU A 306 11.10 11.94 -12.49
N GLY A 307 10.47 13.12 -12.58
CA GLY A 307 10.90 14.18 -13.50
C GLY A 307 12.35 14.62 -13.26
N SER A 308 12.76 14.70 -11.99
CA SER A 308 14.14 15.02 -11.63
C SER A 308 15.11 13.88 -11.90
N LEU A 309 14.76 12.64 -11.54
CA LEU A 309 15.62 11.46 -11.73
C LEU A 309 15.83 11.12 -13.21
N TRP A 310 14.78 11.21 -14.01
CA TRP A 310 14.80 10.86 -15.43
C TRP A 310 15.03 12.06 -16.35
N ARG A 311 15.16 13.26 -15.77
CA ARG A 311 15.34 14.53 -16.50
C ARG A 311 14.24 14.76 -17.54
N ASP A 312 13.00 14.52 -17.13
CA ASP A 312 11.81 14.65 -17.96
C ASP A 312 10.86 15.71 -17.37
N PRO A 313 10.94 16.96 -17.86
CA PRO A 313 10.09 18.05 -17.39
C PRO A 313 8.59 17.83 -17.61
N ALA A 314 8.19 16.97 -18.56
CA ALA A 314 6.77 16.68 -18.81
C ALA A 314 6.10 16.01 -17.60
N LEU A 315 6.87 15.29 -16.78
CA LEU A 315 6.37 14.74 -15.53
C LEU A 315 6.05 15.82 -14.49
N TRP A 316 6.77 16.95 -14.51
CA TRP A 316 6.44 18.09 -13.65
C TRP A 316 5.18 18.83 -14.10
N ASP A 317 4.90 18.86 -15.41
CA ASP A 317 3.63 19.35 -15.94
C ASP A 317 2.47 18.45 -15.52
N GLU A 318 2.61 17.13 -15.66
CA GLU A 318 1.62 16.15 -15.20
C GLU A 318 1.38 16.27 -13.67
N ALA A 319 2.43 16.47 -12.88
CA ALA A 319 2.33 16.71 -11.45
C ALA A 319 1.55 17.99 -11.11
N ALA A 320 1.79 19.08 -11.85
CA ALA A 320 1.08 20.35 -11.66
C ALA A 320 -0.40 20.23 -12.01
N ASP A 321 -0.75 19.48 -13.06
CA ASP A 321 -2.14 19.21 -13.44
C ASP A 321 -2.89 18.41 -12.36
N LEU A 322 -2.23 17.42 -11.75
CA LEU A 322 -2.80 16.67 -10.62
C LEU A 322 -2.91 17.54 -9.36
N ALA A 323 -1.93 18.41 -9.10
CA ALA A 323 -2.00 19.34 -7.99
C ALA A 323 -3.18 20.31 -8.14
N ALA A 324 -3.44 20.82 -9.34
CA ALA A 324 -4.59 21.68 -9.62
C ALA A 324 -5.93 20.91 -9.52
N LEU A 325 -5.97 19.65 -9.98
CA LEU A 325 -7.15 18.79 -9.82
C LEU A 325 -7.51 18.57 -8.36
N ALA A 326 -6.52 18.34 -7.50
CA ALA A 326 -6.71 18.16 -6.07
C ALA A 326 -7.22 19.44 -5.40
N ALA A 327 -6.63 20.60 -5.74
CA ALA A 327 -7.04 21.90 -5.20
C ALA A 327 -8.52 22.21 -5.50
N ALA A 328 -9.00 21.88 -6.70
CA ALA A 328 -10.39 22.06 -7.10
C ALA A 328 -11.39 21.22 -6.28
N ARG A 329 -10.90 20.31 -5.44
CA ARG A 329 -11.67 19.35 -4.63
C ARG A 329 -11.40 19.46 -3.12
N LEU A 330 -10.67 20.49 -2.69
CA LEU A 330 -10.34 20.69 -1.28
C LEU A 330 -11.59 20.81 -0.39
N GLU A 331 -12.72 21.28 -0.91
CA GLU A 331 -13.98 21.33 -0.16
C GLU A 331 -14.50 19.95 0.27
N GLN A 332 -14.01 18.85 -0.34
CA GLN A 332 -14.33 17.48 0.07
C GLN A 332 -13.29 16.86 1.03
N ASP A 333 -12.28 17.62 1.45
CA ASP A 333 -11.30 17.14 2.43
C ASP A 333 -11.92 17.13 3.83
N GLU A 334 -12.03 15.94 4.40
CA GLU A 334 -12.43 15.70 5.79
C GLU A 334 -11.27 15.13 6.64
N GLN A 335 -10.09 14.97 6.04
CA GLN A 335 -8.92 14.34 6.65
C GLN A 335 -7.92 15.38 7.16
N PHE A 336 -7.71 16.48 6.43
CA PHE A 336 -6.82 17.61 6.77
C PHE A 336 -5.32 17.29 6.97
N ASP A 337 -4.96 16.02 7.15
CA ASP A 337 -3.67 15.55 7.63
C ASP A 337 -2.62 15.28 6.53
N ILE A 338 -1.51 14.63 6.90
CA ILE A 338 -0.41 14.30 5.97
C ILE A 338 -0.77 13.15 5.03
N ILE A 339 -1.59 12.19 5.47
CA ILE A 339 -1.88 10.98 4.72
C ILE A 339 -2.92 11.26 3.65
N GLY A 340 -4.13 11.61 4.05
CA GLY A 340 -5.30 11.78 3.19
C GLY A 340 -5.66 13.24 2.90
N GLY A 341 -5.15 14.18 3.69
CA GLY A 341 -5.63 15.56 3.69
C GLY A 341 -4.72 16.64 3.14
N ALA A 342 -5.18 17.88 3.30
CA ALA A 342 -4.56 19.08 2.77
C ALA A 342 -3.14 19.37 3.30
N ALA A 343 -2.78 18.94 4.52
CA ALA A 343 -1.41 19.12 5.02
C ALA A 343 -0.39 18.34 4.19
N GLY A 344 -0.70 17.08 3.83
CA GLY A 344 0.15 16.27 2.98
C GLY A 344 0.21 16.80 1.55
N TYR A 345 -0.91 17.31 1.06
CA TYR A 345 -0.98 18.02 -0.22
C TYR A 345 -0.01 19.21 -0.27
N ILE A 346 0.00 20.06 0.76
CA ILE A 346 0.94 21.20 0.85
C ILE A 346 2.39 20.72 0.75
N GLY A 347 2.76 19.66 1.49
CA GLY A 347 4.08 19.07 1.42
C GLY A 347 4.46 18.59 0.02
N ALA A 348 3.55 17.89 -0.66
CA ALA A 348 3.76 17.39 -2.01
C ALA A 348 3.93 18.50 -3.05
N VAL A 349 3.08 19.53 -3.00
CA VAL A 349 3.15 20.67 -3.93
C VAL A 349 4.38 21.53 -3.66
N ALA A 350 4.79 21.69 -2.39
CA ALA A 350 6.04 22.36 -2.04
C ALA A 350 7.26 21.59 -2.58
N ALA A 351 7.23 20.26 -2.57
CA ALA A 351 8.28 19.44 -3.18
C ALA A 351 8.36 19.64 -4.70
N LEU A 352 7.21 19.67 -5.39
CA LEU A 352 7.13 20.01 -6.81
C LEU A 352 7.64 21.42 -7.11
N TRP A 353 7.25 22.41 -6.31
CA TRP A 353 7.69 23.81 -6.45
C TRP A 353 9.21 23.95 -6.36
N ARG A 354 9.88 23.13 -5.53
CA ARG A 354 11.36 23.12 -5.46
C ARG A 354 12.03 22.60 -6.73
N CYS A 355 11.38 21.73 -7.49
CA CYS A 355 11.87 21.27 -8.80
C CYS A 355 11.57 22.29 -9.90
N ARG A 356 10.38 22.91 -9.81
CA ARG A 356 9.85 23.83 -10.80
C ARG A 356 9.12 24.99 -10.09
N PRO A 357 9.82 26.08 -9.75
CA PRO A 357 9.20 27.23 -9.13
C PRO A 357 8.15 27.85 -10.05
N ASP A 358 6.92 28.00 -9.54
CA ASP A 358 5.77 28.58 -10.24
C ASP A 358 4.82 29.21 -9.20
N ASP A 359 4.44 30.48 -9.41
CA ASP A 359 3.51 31.23 -8.55
C ASP A 359 2.13 30.56 -8.45
N LYS A 360 1.74 29.82 -9.49
CA LYS A 360 0.52 29.02 -9.44
C LYS A 360 0.59 27.96 -8.34
N LEU A 361 1.72 27.27 -8.19
CA LEU A 361 1.89 26.26 -7.14
C LEU A 361 1.84 26.90 -5.74
N VAL A 362 2.40 28.11 -5.58
CA VAL A 362 2.29 28.89 -4.33
C VAL A 362 0.84 29.26 -4.04
N THR A 363 0.07 29.61 -5.07
CA THR A 363 -1.38 29.89 -4.95
C THR A 363 -2.15 28.64 -4.51
N LEU A 364 -1.84 27.47 -5.07
CA LEU A 364 -2.46 26.20 -4.67
C LEU A 364 -2.14 25.84 -3.21
N ILE A 365 -0.89 26.07 -2.78
CA ILE A 365 -0.48 25.89 -1.37
C ILE A 365 -1.27 26.83 -0.46
N ALA A 366 -1.45 28.10 -0.84
CA ALA A 366 -2.23 29.06 -0.07
C ALA A 366 -3.70 28.61 0.08
N GLN A 367 -4.32 28.11 -1.00
CA GLN A 367 -5.70 27.59 -0.96
C GLN A 367 -5.86 26.44 0.04
N ALA A 368 -4.92 25.49 0.03
CA ALA A 368 -4.93 24.38 0.98
C ALA A 368 -4.68 24.84 2.42
N ALA A 369 -3.79 25.82 2.62
CA ALA A 369 -3.52 26.37 3.94
C ALA A 369 -4.72 27.16 4.50
N ASP A 370 -5.38 27.98 3.67
CA ASP A 370 -6.63 28.65 4.04
C ASP A 370 -7.74 27.64 4.37
N HIS A 371 -7.83 26.53 3.63
CA HIS A 371 -8.74 25.44 3.94
C HIS A 371 -8.46 24.83 5.33
N LEU A 372 -7.19 24.58 5.67
CA LEU A 372 -6.81 24.12 7.01
C LEU A 372 -7.19 25.12 8.11
N LEU A 373 -6.96 26.42 7.89
CA LEU A 373 -7.35 27.45 8.85
C LEU A 373 -8.87 27.50 9.07
N ALA A 374 -9.66 27.36 7.99
CA ALA A 374 -11.11 27.37 8.06
C ALA A 374 -11.70 26.22 8.89
N HIS A 375 -10.98 25.09 8.97
CA HIS A 375 -11.40 23.89 9.70
C HIS A 375 -10.67 23.69 11.05
N ALA A 376 -9.81 24.65 11.44
CA ALA A 376 -9.14 24.59 12.73
C ALA A 376 -10.14 24.74 13.89
N GLN A 377 -10.07 23.81 14.85
CA GLN A 377 -10.96 23.80 16.00
C GLN A 377 -10.21 24.21 17.28
N PRO A 378 -10.74 25.17 18.07
CA PRO A 378 -10.16 25.53 19.35
C PRO A 378 -10.04 24.33 20.29
N GLN A 379 -8.89 24.18 20.91
CA GLN A 379 -8.64 23.19 21.97
C GLN A 379 -8.48 23.91 23.31
N ALA A 380 -8.35 23.16 24.41
CA ALA A 380 -8.09 23.76 25.72
C ALA A 380 -6.83 24.67 25.72
N GLN A 381 -5.82 24.29 24.93
CA GLN A 381 -4.69 25.13 24.56
C GLN A 381 -4.43 24.94 23.07
N GLY A 382 -4.28 26.03 22.32
CA GLY A 382 -4.01 25.97 20.89
C GLY A 382 -5.20 25.55 20.03
N ILE A 383 -4.90 24.97 18.87
CA ILE A 383 -5.88 24.52 17.86
C ILE A 383 -5.56 23.09 17.40
N GLY A 384 -6.57 22.39 16.90
CA GLY A 384 -6.42 21.03 16.36
C GLY A 384 -7.46 20.73 15.28
N TRP A 385 -7.28 19.60 14.59
CA TRP A 385 -8.15 19.13 13.52
C TRP A 385 -8.65 17.74 13.87
N ILE A 386 -9.96 17.52 13.73
CA ILE A 386 -10.59 16.24 14.03
C ILE A 386 -10.81 15.51 12.72
N VAL A 387 -10.20 14.33 12.61
CA VAL A 387 -10.46 13.39 11.52
C VAL A 387 -11.58 12.45 11.97
N PRO A 388 -12.76 12.47 11.33
CA PRO A 388 -13.93 11.73 11.80
C PRO A 388 -13.66 10.23 12.01
N GLU A 389 -12.91 9.63 11.09
CA GLU A 389 -12.60 8.19 11.08
C GLU A 389 -11.52 7.78 12.11
N MET A 390 -10.87 8.74 12.77
CA MET A 390 -9.72 8.50 13.67
C MET A 390 -10.02 8.88 15.13
N GLY A 391 -11.19 8.46 15.61
CA GLY A 391 -11.52 8.54 17.04
C GLY A 391 -12.11 9.87 17.50
N GLY A 392 -12.51 10.76 16.58
CA GLY A 392 -13.29 11.95 16.88
C GLY A 392 -12.59 13.01 17.74
N ARG A 393 -11.25 12.96 17.84
CA ARG A 393 -10.43 13.89 18.62
C ARG A 393 -9.29 14.41 17.75
N ALA A 394 -8.79 15.60 18.07
CA ALA A 394 -7.54 16.06 17.47
C ALA A 394 -6.38 15.19 17.97
N LEU A 395 -5.49 14.78 17.08
CA LEU A 395 -4.42 13.81 17.40
C LEU A 395 -3.05 14.49 17.50
N ALA A 396 -2.12 13.85 18.23
CA ALA A 396 -0.70 14.13 18.13
C ALA A 396 -0.05 13.33 16.99
N GLY A 397 1.20 13.66 16.67
CA GLY A 397 2.02 12.92 15.70
C GLY A 397 2.01 13.55 14.31
N PHE A 398 2.82 12.98 13.43
CA PHE A 398 3.07 13.53 12.10
C PHE A 398 2.03 13.10 11.07
N SER A 399 1.55 11.86 11.13
CA SER A 399 0.68 11.28 10.09
C SER A 399 -0.72 11.92 10.09
N HIS A 400 -1.47 11.73 11.18
CA HIS A 400 -2.86 12.19 11.30
C HIS A 400 -3.04 13.33 12.32
N GLY A 401 -1.93 13.95 12.76
CA GLY A 401 -1.90 14.77 13.96
C GLY A 401 -1.34 16.18 13.77
N ALA A 402 -1.38 16.91 14.87
CA ALA A 402 -0.99 18.31 14.98
C ALA A 402 0.45 18.60 14.52
N SER A 403 1.40 17.66 14.67
CA SER A 403 2.79 17.87 14.25
C SER A 403 2.92 18.01 12.74
N GLY A 404 2.22 17.16 11.97
CA GLY A 404 2.23 17.19 10.52
C GLY A 404 1.55 18.43 9.97
N ILE A 405 0.40 18.79 10.55
CA ILE A 405 -0.35 19.99 10.15
C ILE A 405 0.43 21.26 10.48
N ALA A 406 1.08 21.33 11.65
CA ALA A 406 1.95 22.45 12.01
C ALA A 406 3.11 22.62 11.02
N TRP A 407 3.74 21.51 10.63
CA TRP A 407 4.80 21.51 9.62
C TRP A 407 4.31 22.02 8.25
N ALA A 408 3.17 21.55 7.79
CA ALA A 408 2.58 21.99 6.52
C ALA A 408 2.22 23.49 6.54
N LEU A 409 1.62 23.99 7.62
CA LEU A 409 1.30 25.41 7.79
C LEU A 409 2.56 26.28 7.87
N ALA A 410 3.62 25.82 8.52
CA ALA A 410 4.90 26.52 8.54
C ALA A 410 5.55 26.58 7.15
N LEU A 411 5.44 25.51 6.36
CA LEU A 411 5.87 25.51 4.96
C LEU A 411 5.08 26.52 4.12
N ALA A 412 3.75 26.52 4.27
CA ALA A 412 2.88 27.48 3.59
C ALA A 412 3.23 28.93 3.98
N ALA A 413 3.45 29.21 5.26
CA ALA A 413 3.88 30.52 5.75
C ALA A 413 5.18 30.99 5.09
N ASN A 414 6.16 30.08 4.95
CA ASN A 414 7.45 30.42 4.35
C ASN A 414 7.35 30.69 2.85
N LEU A 415 6.53 29.92 2.11
CA LEU A 415 6.40 30.06 0.66
C LEU A 415 5.49 31.23 0.25
N THR A 416 4.45 31.51 1.03
CA THR A 416 3.47 32.56 0.72
C THR A 416 3.81 33.90 1.36
N GLY A 417 4.58 33.90 2.46
CA GLY A 417 4.82 35.07 3.29
C GLY A 417 3.66 35.45 4.22
N ASP A 418 2.56 34.68 4.26
CA ASP A 418 1.41 34.98 5.11
C ASP A 418 1.65 34.52 6.57
N GLY A 419 1.64 35.49 7.49
CA GLY A 419 1.86 35.25 8.92
C GLY A 419 0.77 34.42 9.60
N ARG A 420 -0.47 34.41 9.08
CA ARG A 420 -1.59 33.64 9.68
C ARG A 420 -1.28 32.16 9.78
N TYR A 421 -0.62 31.61 8.76
CA TYR A 421 -0.24 30.19 8.74
C TYR A 421 0.84 29.89 9.78
N ARG A 422 1.77 30.83 10.02
CA ARG A 422 2.79 30.72 11.07
C ARG A 422 2.17 30.71 12.46
N ASP A 423 1.24 31.62 12.71
CA ASP A 423 0.54 31.72 13.99
C ASP A 423 -0.27 30.44 14.28
N ALA A 424 -0.94 29.91 13.26
CA ALA A 424 -1.66 28.64 13.35
C ALA A 424 -0.72 27.44 13.59
N ALA A 425 0.47 27.43 12.97
CA ALA A 425 1.47 26.40 13.23
C ALA A 425 1.92 26.41 14.70
N HIS A 426 2.19 27.59 15.28
CA HIS A 426 2.50 27.71 16.71
C HIS A 426 1.33 27.27 17.60
N ALA A 427 0.09 27.65 17.27
CA ALA A 427 -1.09 27.24 18.02
C ALA A 427 -1.33 25.72 17.94
N SER A 428 -1.05 25.07 16.82
CA SER A 428 -1.09 23.60 16.68
C SER A 428 -0.06 22.93 17.58
N LEU A 429 1.18 23.46 17.63
CA LEU A 429 2.23 22.95 18.51
C LEU A 429 1.89 23.13 20.00
N GLN A 430 1.25 24.24 20.37
CA GLN A 430 0.75 24.45 21.75
C GLN A 430 -0.23 23.36 22.16
N TYR A 431 -1.15 22.98 21.28
CA TYR A 431 -2.06 21.86 21.53
C TYR A 431 -1.30 20.55 21.69
N GLU A 432 -0.43 20.20 20.73
CA GLU A 432 0.31 18.94 20.74
C GLU A 432 1.18 18.76 22.00
N ARG A 433 1.77 19.85 22.50
CA ARG A 433 2.55 19.87 23.76
C ARG A 433 1.74 19.42 24.97
N THR A 434 0.42 19.64 24.98
CA THR A 434 -0.45 19.15 26.06
C THR A 434 -0.57 17.63 26.09
N LEU A 435 -0.22 16.96 24.99
CA LEU A 435 -0.27 15.51 24.85
C LEU A 435 1.06 14.83 25.19
N TYR A 436 2.09 15.59 25.56
CA TYR A 436 3.37 15.02 25.99
C TYR A 436 3.28 14.45 27.41
N GLY A 437 3.45 13.13 27.53
CA GLY A 437 3.54 12.41 28.79
C GLY A 437 4.97 12.34 29.29
N ALA A 438 5.32 13.14 30.29
CA ALA A 438 6.68 13.22 30.83
C ALA A 438 7.22 11.87 31.35
N ALA A 439 6.36 11.03 31.94
CA ALA A 439 6.74 9.71 32.44
C ALA A 439 7.11 8.72 31.32
N ALA A 440 6.41 8.79 30.18
CA ALA A 440 6.70 7.97 29.00
C ALA A 440 7.74 8.60 28.07
N GLN A 441 8.12 9.86 28.32
CA GLN A 441 8.90 10.71 27.42
C GLN A 441 8.37 10.64 25.97
N ASN A 442 7.05 10.69 25.80
CA ASN A 442 6.40 10.45 24.52
C ASN A 442 5.05 11.17 24.43
N TRP A 443 4.46 11.23 23.24
CA TRP A 443 3.16 11.86 23.00
C TRP A 443 2.06 10.81 23.00
N ARG A 444 0.98 11.12 23.72
CA ARG A 444 -0.18 10.22 23.87
C ARG A 444 -0.83 9.95 22.52
N ASP A 445 -1.16 8.68 22.27
CA ASP A 445 -2.03 8.26 21.19
C ASP A 445 -3.47 8.25 21.71
N LEU A 446 -4.32 9.09 21.12
CA LEU A 446 -5.71 9.27 21.56
C LEU A 446 -6.68 8.34 20.83
N ARG A 447 -6.20 7.51 19.90
CA ARG A 447 -7.04 6.57 19.15
C ARG A 447 -7.40 5.39 20.04
N GLY A 448 -8.70 5.13 20.18
CA GLY A 448 -9.21 4.02 21.00
C GLY A 448 -8.95 4.15 22.51
N ALA A 449 -8.54 5.32 22.98
CA ALA A 449 -8.37 5.60 24.41
C ALA A 449 -9.71 6.05 25.02
N ASP A 450 -10.17 5.35 26.05
CA ASP A 450 -11.20 5.87 26.96
C ASP A 450 -10.61 7.05 27.77
N ASP A 451 -11.48 7.91 28.32
CA ASP A 451 -11.05 9.03 29.16
C ASP A 451 -10.37 8.52 30.44
N GLY A 452 -9.03 8.41 30.41
CA GLY A 452 -8.21 7.98 31.55
C GLY A 452 -7.01 7.12 31.17
N ASP A 453 -7.01 6.49 29.98
CA ASP A 453 -5.92 5.63 29.55
C ASP A 453 -4.79 6.42 28.88
N ASP A 454 -3.55 6.04 29.24
CA ASP A 454 -2.32 6.58 28.67
C ASP A 454 -1.74 5.56 27.68
N ILE A 455 -2.16 5.67 26.42
CA ILE A 455 -1.67 4.85 25.31
C ILE A 455 -0.54 5.59 24.60
N PHE A 456 0.54 4.89 24.27
CA PHE A 456 1.70 5.44 23.57
C PHE A 456 2.16 4.50 22.46
N MET A 457 2.64 5.09 21.36
CA MET A 457 3.32 4.38 20.29
C MET A 457 4.69 4.99 20.01
N TRP A 458 5.61 4.20 19.45
CA TRP A 458 6.93 4.67 19.01
C TRP A 458 7.07 4.43 17.52
N ALA A 459 6.33 5.21 16.74
CA ALA A 459 6.26 5.07 15.29
C ALA A 459 6.36 6.43 14.60
N TRP A 460 6.61 6.42 13.29
CA TRP A 460 6.50 7.63 12.47
C TRP A 460 5.06 8.14 12.44
N CYS A 461 4.06 7.25 12.36
CA CYS A 461 2.68 7.70 12.28
C CYS A 461 2.21 8.41 13.56
N HIS A 462 2.50 7.82 14.72
CA HIS A 462 2.26 8.44 16.03
C HIS A 462 3.38 8.14 17.02
N GLY A 463 3.75 9.18 17.77
CA GLY A 463 4.77 9.14 18.81
C GLY A 463 6.08 9.82 18.44
N ALA A 464 7.06 9.63 19.32
CA ALA A 464 8.35 10.31 19.30
C ALA A 464 9.05 10.32 17.92
N PRO A 465 9.13 9.22 17.14
CA PRO A 465 9.82 9.25 15.85
C PRO A 465 9.24 10.27 14.86
N GLY A 466 7.92 10.24 14.65
CA GLY A 466 7.23 11.18 13.77
C GLY A 466 7.29 12.62 14.28
N VAL A 467 7.07 12.82 15.57
CA VAL A 467 7.17 14.16 16.19
C VAL A 467 8.57 14.74 16.03
N GLY A 468 9.62 13.94 16.26
CA GLY A 468 11.01 14.35 16.07
C GLY A 468 11.32 14.77 14.64
N LEU A 469 10.83 14.02 13.65
CA LEU A 469 10.97 14.38 12.24
C LEU A 469 10.25 15.70 11.91
N ALA A 470 9.06 15.91 12.48
CA ALA A 470 8.35 17.18 12.37
C ALA A 470 9.17 18.35 12.95
N ARG A 471 9.78 18.17 14.14
CA ARG A 471 10.63 19.18 14.77
C ARG A 471 11.84 19.52 13.93
N LEU A 472 12.50 18.53 13.33
CA LEU A 472 13.60 18.76 12.39
C LEU A 472 13.15 19.63 11.21
N GLY A 473 11.99 19.34 10.62
CA GLY A 473 11.44 20.10 9.51
C GLY A 473 10.97 21.52 9.89
N LEU A 474 10.52 21.71 11.13
CA LEU A 474 10.02 22.99 11.64
C LEU A 474 11.12 23.97 12.05
N ARG A 475 12.26 23.50 12.55
CA ARG A 475 13.38 24.35 13.01
C ARG A 475 13.85 25.42 12.03
N PRO A 476 13.98 25.15 10.71
CA PRO A 476 14.35 26.21 9.75
C PRO A 476 13.18 27.13 9.38
N LEU A 477 11.93 26.81 9.76
CA LEU A 477 10.72 27.52 9.34
C LEU A 477 10.13 28.40 10.45
N LEU A 478 10.28 27.98 11.71
CA LEU A 478 9.74 28.65 12.89
C LEU A 478 10.83 28.99 13.90
N ASP A 479 10.74 30.19 14.48
CA ASP A 479 11.53 30.59 15.64
C ASP A 479 10.78 30.18 16.92
N ASP A 480 10.98 28.93 17.35
CA ASP A 480 10.43 28.39 18.60
C ASP A 480 11.55 27.70 19.40
N PRO A 481 11.90 28.25 20.58
CA PRO A 481 13.03 27.74 21.38
C PRO A 481 12.78 26.35 21.97
N ALA A 482 11.53 25.89 22.07
CA ALA A 482 11.21 24.59 22.65
C ALA A 482 11.49 23.42 21.67
N LEU A 483 11.54 23.67 20.35
CA LEU A 483 11.71 22.62 19.33
C LEU A 483 13.01 21.81 19.53
N GLY A 484 14.07 22.44 20.02
CA GLY A 484 15.36 21.76 20.25
C GLY A 484 15.29 20.74 21.40
N GLY A 485 14.64 21.11 22.51
CA GLY A 485 14.41 20.21 23.64
C GLY A 485 13.48 19.06 23.27
N GLU A 486 12.40 19.36 22.54
CA GLU A 486 11.43 18.36 22.08
C GLU A 486 12.04 17.35 21.10
N LEU A 487 12.90 17.80 20.18
CA LEU A 487 13.66 16.92 19.30
C LEU A 487 14.60 16.01 20.08
N THR A 488 15.25 16.52 21.12
CA THR A 488 16.15 15.73 21.98
C THR A 488 15.35 14.64 22.70
N ALA A 489 14.21 15.00 23.30
CA ALA A 489 13.30 14.04 23.94
C ALA A 489 12.81 12.97 22.96
N ALA A 490 12.48 13.35 21.72
CA ALA A 490 12.07 12.42 20.67
C ALA A 490 13.18 11.42 20.30
N LEU A 491 14.43 11.88 20.18
CA LEU A 491 15.60 11.03 19.89
C LEU A 491 15.89 10.05 21.04
N GLU A 492 15.82 10.51 22.28
CA GLU A 492 16.02 9.68 23.48
C GLU A 492 14.94 8.62 23.63
N SER A 493 13.67 9.02 23.48
CA SER A 493 12.52 8.13 23.56
C SER A 493 12.56 7.05 22.47
N THR A 494 12.90 7.44 21.23
CA THR A 494 13.04 6.50 20.11
C THR A 494 14.22 5.54 20.33
N ARG A 495 15.34 6.03 20.87
CA ARG A 495 16.50 5.18 21.21
C ARG A 495 16.13 4.10 22.22
N ALA A 496 15.34 4.46 23.23
CA ALA A 496 14.98 3.55 24.32
C ALA A 496 13.91 2.52 23.91
N HIS A 497 12.96 2.89 23.03
CA HIS A 497 11.74 2.10 22.84
C HIS A 497 11.32 1.88 21.37
N GLY A 498 12.02 2.49 20.41
CA GLY A 498 11.61 2.54 19.00
C GLY A 498 12.01 1.35 18.15
N PHE A 499 12.58 0.28 18.70
CA PHE A 499 13.10 -0.84 17.89
C PHE A 499 12.58 -2.21 18.35
N GLY A 500 12.48 -3.15 17.41
CA GLY A 500 12.09 -4.56 17.61
C GLY A 500 10.64 -4.88 17.24
N GLY A 501 9.88 -3.89 16.74
CA GLY A 501 8.43 -4.01 16.52
C GLY A 501 8.02 -4.54 15.14
N GLY A 502 8.85 -4.34 14.13
CA GLY A 502 8.57 -4.65 12.72
C GLY A 502 9.51 -3.83 11.83
N HIS A 503 9.49 -4.01 10.52
CA HIS A 503 10.48 -3.39 9.63
C HIS A 503 9.90 -2.27 8.76
N SER A 504 8.60 -2.00 8.79
CA SER A 504 7.95 -0.99 7.94
C SER A 504 8.41 0.45 8.19
N LEU A 505 8.09 1.36 7.26
CA LEU A 505 8.35 2.80 7.43
C LEU A 505 7.33 3.48 8.36
N CYS A 506 6.05 3.12 8.27
CA CYS A 506 5.00 3.81 9.00
C CYS A 506 5.12 3.61 10.52
N HIS A 507 5.41 2.38 10.95
CA HIS A 507 5.42 1.98 12.35
C HIS A 507 6.39 0.82 12.62
N GLY A 508 7.56 0.87 11.98
CA GLY A 508 8.62 -0.12 12.14
C GLY A 508 10.01 0.51 12.26
N ASP A 509 10.98 -0.36 12.46
CA ASP A 509 12.35 -0.02 12.83
C ASP A 509 13.00 0.86 11.75
N PHE A 510 12.82 0.55 10.46
CA PHE A 510 13.39 1.35 9.36
C PHE A 510 12.78 2.74 9.24
N GLY A 511 11.53 2.93 9.61
CA GLY A 511 10.94 4.26 9.70
C GLY A 511 11.54 5.08 10.83
N ASN A 512 11.73 4.44 11.98
CA ASN A 512 12.31 5.09 13.17
C ASN A 512 13.79 5.43 12.98
N LEU A 513 14.53 4.67 12.17
CA LEU A 513 15.91 4.98 11.79
C LEU A 513 16.04 6.30 11.04
N GLU A 514 15.05 6.67 10.22
CA GLU A 514 15.13 7.91 9.44
C GLU A 514 15.16 9.17 10.31
N LEU A 515 14.63 9.13 11.55
CA LEU A 515 14.80 10.23 12.50
C LEU A 515 16.29 10.47 12.81
N PHE A 516 17.06 9.42 13.06
CA PHE A 516 18.48 9.53 13.37
C PHE A 516 19.29 9.98 12.16
N VAL A 517 18.97 9.47 10.97
CA VAL A 517 19.62 9.88 9.71
C VAL A 517 19.36 11.37 9.43
N ALA A 518 18.11 11.81 9.51
CA ALA A 518 17.75 13.21 9.30
C ALA A 518 18.35 14.14 10.36
N ALA A 519 18.38 13.71 11.62
CA ALA A 519 19.00 14.46 12.72
C ALA A 519 20.51 14.59 12.53
N ALA A 520 21.19 13.55 12.05
CA ALA A 520 22.63 13.58 11.79
C ALA A 520 23.00 14.70 10.81
N GLU A 521 22.26 14.82 9.71
CA GLU A 521 22.47 15.87 8.70
C GLU A 521 22.09 17.27 9.25
N ALA A 522 20.89 17.41 9.82
CA ALA A 522 20.38 18.70 10.27
C ALA A 522 21.10 19.27 11.51
N LEU A 523 21.64 18.42 12.38
CA LEU A 523 22.38 18.82 13.58
C LEU A 523 23.90 18.76 13.39
N GLN A 524 24.38 18.29 12.23
CA GLN A 524 25.79 18.05 11.95
C GLN A 524 26.44 17.11 12.99
N GLN A 525 25.72 16.03 13.33
CA GLN A 525 26.12 15.04 14.34
C GLN A 525 26.32 13.65 13.69
N PRO A 526 27.51 13.34 13.17
CA PRO A 526 27.75 12.09 12.43
C PRO A 526 27.52 10.82 13.27
N ALA A 527 27.70 10.90 14.59
CA ALA A 527 27.45 9.78 15.51
C ALA A 527 26.01 9.26 15.46
N LEU A 528 25.03 10.11 15.12
CA LEU A 528 23.63 9.68 14.96
C LEU A 528 23.46 8.81 13.70
N LEU A 529 24.20 9.09 12.62
CA LEU A 529 24.20 8.27 11.41
C LEU A 529 24.89 6.92 11.66
N ASP A 530 26.01 6.91 12.40
CA ASP A 530 26.71 5.68 12.75
C ASP A 530 25.82 4.74 13.57
N GLN A 531 25.08 5.30 14.53
CA GLN A 531 24.09 4.56 15.29
C GLN A 531 22.97 4.02 14.40
N ALA A 532 22.41 4.85 13.50
CA ALA A 532 21.35 4.41 12.60
C ALA A 532 21.82 3.22 11.73
N ARG A 533 23.04 3.32 11.19
CA ARG A 533 23.67 2.26 10.40
C ARG A 533 23.96 1.00 11.20
N HIS A 534 24.36 1.13 12.47
CA HIS A 534 24.59 -0.02 13.35
C HIS A 534 23.30 -0.83 13.52
N VAL A 535 22.19 -0.16 13.88
CA VAL A 535 20.88 -0.79 14.02
C VAL A 535 20.38 -1.33 12.68
N ALA A 536 20.52 -0.58 11.59
CA ALA A 536 20.15 -1.06 10.25
C ALA A 536 20.91 -2.34 9.87
N SER A 537 22.21 -2.41 10.17
CA SER A 537 23.04 -3.59 9.89
C SER A 537 22.56 -4.81 10.67
N ALA A 538 22.12 -4.61 11.91
CA ALA A 538 21.58 -5.67 12.76
C ALA A 538 20.30 -6.27 12.17
N LEU A 539 19.39 -5.39 11.73
CA LEU A 539 18.14 -5.77 11.09
C LEU A 539 18.39 -6.53 9.78
N LEU A 540 19.35 -6.07 8.98
CA LEU A 540 19.77 -6.74 7.74
C LEU A 540 20.36 -8.13 8.00
N ALA A 541 21.18 -8.29 9.05
CA ALA A 541 21.74 -9.59 9.41
C ALA A 541 20.65 -10.59 9.86
N GLY A 542 19.62 -10.11 10.59
CA GLY A 542 18.49 -10.93 11.02
C GLY A 542 17.54 -11.36 9.88
N GLN A 543 17.52 -10.61 8.78
CA GLN A 543 16.57 -10.81 7.67
C GLN A 543 16.63 -12.23 7.06
N ALA A 544 17.82 -12.82 6.93
CA ALA A 544 17.97 -14.15 6.35
C ALA A 544 17.27 -15.25 7.16
N GLN A 545 17.08 -15.03 8.47
CA GLN A 545 16.47 -16.00 9.39
C GLN A 545 14.97 -15.77 9.54
N SER A 546 14.54 -14.50 9.65
CA SER A 546 13.14 -14.14 9.95
C SER A 546 12.33 -13.68 8.74
N GLY A 547 12.96 -13.39 7.61
CA GLY A 547 12.35 -12.63 6.52
C GLY A 547 12.01 -11.19 6.92
N TRP A 548 11.30 -10.49 6.03
CA TRP A 548 10.79 -9.14 6.30
C TRP A 548 9.48 -9.18 7.08
N ARG A 549 9.42 -8.46 8.20
CA ARG A 549 8.21 -8.25 9.00
C ARG A 549 7.57 -6.92 8.61
N CYS A 550 6.63 -6.97 7.67
CA CYS A 550 5.95 -5.78 7.15
C CYS A 550 4.87 -5.24 8.11
N GLY A 551 4.42 -4.01 7.88
CA GLY A 551 3.45 -3.29 8.71
C GLY A 551 1.99 -3.65 8.40
N VAL A 552 1.73 -4.94 8.22
CA VAL A 552 0.40 -5.52 7.92
C VAL A 552 0.17 -6.73 8.84
N PRO A 553 -1.07 -7.25 8.97
CA PRO A 553 -1.35 -8.34 9.88
C PRO A 553 -0.45 -9.55 9.65
N GLY A 554 -0.01 -10.17 10.75
CA GLY A 554 0.91 -11.30 10.70
C GLY A 554 2.32 -10.98 10.20
N GLY A 555 2.64 -9.69 9.96
CA GLY A 555 3.94 -9.27 9.46
C GLY A 555 4.24 -9.76 8.03
N VAL A 556 3.21 -10.13 7.26
CA VAL A 556 3.37 -10.73 5.94
C VAL A 556 4.03 -9.76 4.98
N GLU A 557 5.09 -10.21 4.30
CA GLU A 557 5.77 -9.46 3.25
C GLU A 557 4.74 -8.83 2.28
N THR A 558 4.78 -7.52 2.05
CA THR A 558 3.89 -6.85 1.10
C THR A 558 4.69 -5.84 0.27
N PRO A 559 4.35 -5.56 -1.00
CA PRO A 559 5.23 -4.79 -1.88
C PRO A 559 5.28 -3.29 -1.58
N GLY A 560 4.23 -2.72 -0.99
CA GLY A 560 4.03 -1.27 -0.85
C GLY A 560 5.13 -0.50 -0.09
N LEU A 561 5.02 0.82 -0.03
CA LEU A 561 6.05 1.68 0.56
C LEU A 561 5.94 1.72 2.09
N MET A 562 4.89 2.32 2.63
CA MET A 562 4.79 2.67 4.05
C MET A 562 4.67 1.46 4.96
N VAL A 563 4.07 0.38 4.48
CA VAL A 563 3.87 -0.86 5.22
C VAL A 563 4.62 -2.06 4.63
N GLY A 564 5.32 -1.89 3.51
CA GLY A 564 5.89 -2.99 2.73
C GLY A 564 7.39 -2.90 2.49
N ILE A 565 7.89 -3.82 1.66
CA ILE A 565 9.32 -3.97 1.38
C ILE A 565 9.89 -2.84 0.53
N ALA A 566 9.09 -2.15 -0.29
CA ALA A 566 9.59 -0.99 -1.04
C ALA A 566 10.06 0.12 -0.10
N GLY A 567 9.36 0.34 1.03
CA GLY A 567 9.80 1.32 2.02
C GLY A 567 11.01 0.86 2.82
N ILE A 568 11.09 -0.43 3.15
CA ILE A 568 12.30 -1.02 3.75
C ILE A 568 13.50 -0.74 2.85
N GLY A 569 13.38 -1.05 1.55
CA GLY A 569 14.43 -0.76 0.57
C GLY A 569 14.75 0.72 0.45
N GLY A 570 13.73 1.58 0.49
CA GLY A 570 13.89 3.04 0.51
C GLY A 570 14.73 3.52 1.70
N SER A 571 14.40 3.10 2.92
CA SER A 571 15.17 3.47 4.12
C SER A 571 16.56 2.86 4.14
N VAL A 572 16.75 1.65 3.59
CA VAL A 572 18.09 1.06 3.38
C VAL A 572 18.95 1.97 2.48
N LEU A 573 18.39 2.51 1.39
CA LEU A 573 19.09 3.48 0.53
C LEU A 573 19.39 4.78 1.28
N VAL A 574 18.44 5.31 2.06
CA VAL A 574 18.62 6.51 2.89
C VAL A 574 19.74 6.32 3.91
N ASN A 575 19.84 5.17 4.57
CA ASN A 575 20.91 4.86 5.52
C ASN A 575 22.28 4.71 4.82
N GLY A 576 22.31 4.07 3.64
CA GLY A 576 23.53 3.87 2.87
C GLY A 576 24.10 5.16 2.28
N SER A 577 23.22 6.01 1.72
CA SER A 577 23.57 7.20 0.93
C SER A 577 22.56 8.34 1.14
N PRO A 578 22.47 8.93 2.35
CA PRO A 578 21.47 9.94 2.66
C PRO A 578 21.55 11.16 1.74
N SER A 579 22.75 11.50 1.25
CA SER A 579 22.98 12.61 0.32
C SER A 579 22.40 12.41 -1.08
N LEU A 580 21.97 11.21 -1.45
CA LEU A 580 21.43 10.88 -2.78
C LEU A 580 19.95 10.53 -2.72
N THR A 581 19.51 9.89 -1.65
CA THR A 581 18.12 9.43 -1.49
C THR A 581 17.40 10.29 -0.44
N PRO A 582 16.41 11.10 -0.84
CA PRO A 582 15.61 11.89 0.09
C PRO A 582 14.68 11.00 0.93
N SER A 583 14.43 11.41 2.18
CA SER A 583 13.48 10.73 3.06
C SER A 583 12.04 11.08 2.68
N VAL A 584 11.26 10.06 2.33
CA VAL A 584 9.83 10.22 2.03
C VAL A 584 9.03 10.53 3.29
N LEU A 585 9.53 10.13 4.47
CA LEU A 585 8.89 10.39 5.77
C LEU A 585 8.88 11.86 6.15
N GLN A 586 9.78 12.67 5.56
CA GLN A 586 9.77 14.14 5.67
C GLN A 586 9.12 14.82 4.45
N MET A 587 8.57 14.04 3.51
CA MET A 587 8.19 14.49 2.17
C MET A 587 9.29 15.34 1.51
N ALA A 588 10.55 14.91 1.67
CA ALA A 588 11.68 15.68 1.21
C ALA A 588 11.71 15.67 -0.34
N PRO A 589 11.87 16.84 -0.98
CA PRO A 589 11.93 16.92 -2.45
C PRO A 589 13.13 16.15 -3.02
N PRO A 590 13.14 15.86 -4.33
CA PRO A 590 14.30 15.24 -4.94
C PRO A 590 15.52 16.14 -4.74
N ARG A 591 16.64 15.52 -4.36
CA ARG A 591 17.93 16.22 -4.31
C ARG A 591 18.33 16.51 -5.76
N CYS A 592 18.25 17.77 -6.17
CA CYS A 592 18.73 18.17 -7.50
C CYS A 592 20.19 17.74 -7.63
N ALA A 593 20.55 17.13 -8.76
CA ALA A 593 21.97 17.02 -9.10
C ALA A 593 22.50 18.46 -9.13
N ALA A 594 23.48 18.77 -8.27
CA ALA A 594 24.25 19.98 -8.46
C ALA A 594 24.74 19.98 -9.91
N GLY A 595 24.28 20.96 -10.68
CA GLY A 595 24.63 21.13 -12.09
C GLY A 595 26.13 21.34 -12.29
#